data_AF-A0A517MWG0-F1
#
_entry.id   AF-A0A517MWG0-F1
#
_cell.length_a   1.000
_cell.length_b   1.000
_cell.length_c   1.000
_cell.angle_alpha   90.00
_cell.angle_beta   90.00
_cell.angle_gamma   90.00
#
_symmetry.space_group_name_H-M   'P 1'
#
loop_
_entity.id
_entity.type
_entity.pdbx_description
1 polymer ?
#
loop_
_entity_poly.entity_id
_entity_poly.type
_entity_poly.pdbx_seq_one_letter_code
_entity_poly.pdbx_strand_id
1 'polypeptide(L)'
;MPLDKRTREQMLAHCGEIHEDDGTDPREFFKASRIHKKDDRKTKQLCRQVAETLDQVLSGEISDDVLRGLRVSGVVPAPDASRLLVTLYADCDPEGFDRDTIEQQLAVRHGQLRYEIAASITRKKTPTLVFNVIGPDCTSNEKSNEVQQ
;
A
#
# COMPACT_ATOMS: atom_id res chain seq x y z
N MET A 1 31.01 13.78 11.20
CA MET A 1 32.48 13.66 11.40
C MET A 1 32.98 15.00 11.91
N PRO A 2 33.75 15.09 13.00
CA PRO A 2 34.28 16.37 13.45
C PRO A 2 35.26 16.91 12.40
N LEU A 3 35.00 18.13 11.90
CA LEU A 3 35.87 18.82 10.95
C LEU A 3 37.17 19.24 11.64
N ASP A 4 38.27 19.23 10.89
CA ASP A 4 39.55 19.77 11.37
C ASP A 4 39.42 21.28 11.64
N LYS A 5 40.13 21.78 12.67
CA LYS A 5 40.00 23.14 13.18
C LYS A 5 40.27 24.19 12.09
N ARG A 6 41.27 23.93 11.25
CA ARG A 6 41.66 24.81 10.14
C ARG A 6 40.59 24.90 9.07
N THR A 7 39.96 23.77 8.73
CA THR A 7 38.88 23.70 7.74
C THR A 7 37.64 24.45 8.25
N ARG A 8 37.32 24.32 9.55
CA ARG A 8 36.21 25.04 10.18
C ARG A 8 36.40 26.55 10.17
N GLU A 9 37.59 27.04 10.48
CA GLU A 9 37.91 28.47 10.44
C GLU A 9 37.82 29.05 9.02
N GLN A 10 38.26 28.30 8.00
CA GLN A 10 38.11 28.69 6.60
C GLN A 10 36.64 28.75 6.16
N MET A 11 35.80 27.80 6.60
CA MET A 11 34.38 27.79 6.28
C MET A 11 33.62 28.95 6.97
N LEU A 12 33.93 29.26 8.24
CA LEU A 12 33.34 30.41 8.96
C LEU A 12 33.73 31.77 8.36
N ALA A 13 34.88 31.86 7.69
CA ALA A 13 35.31 33.08 7.01
C ALA A 13 34.42 33.41 5.78
N HIS A 14 33.69 32.42 5.25
CA HIS A 14 32.87 32.54 4.05
C HIS A 14 31.38 32.27 4.28
N CYS A 15 31.01 31.66 5.40
CA CYS A 15 29.64 31.31 5.79
C CYS A 15 29.32 31.87 7.18
N GLY A 16 28.13 32.44 7.36
CA GLY A 16 27.70 33.01 8.65
C GLY A 16 27.52 31.96 9.75
N GLU A 17 27.00 30.78 9.40
CA GLU A 17 26.85 29.63 10.28
C GLU A 17 27.20 28.36 9.50
N ILE A 18 27.95 27.45 10.12
CA ILE A 18 28.26 26.13 9.54
C ILE A 18 27.20 25.14 10.01
N HIS A 19 26.43 24.62 9.07
CA HIS A 19 25.50 23.52 9.25
C HIS A 19 26.19 22.18 8.92
N GLU A 20 25.65 21.10 9.46
CA GLU A 20 26.17 19.74 9.25
C GLU A 20 26.13 19.31 7.77
N ASP A 21 25.29 19.97 6.98
CA ASP A 21 25.09 19.70 5.55
C ASP A 21 26.05 20.52 4.65
N ASP A 22 26.75 21.52 5.19
CA ASP A 22 27.62 22.41 4.41
C ASP A 22 28.87 21.67 3.89
N GLY A 23 29.07 21.73 2.58
CA GLY A 23 30.13 20.98 1.90
C GLY A 23 29.74 19.56 1.47
N THR A 24 28.50 19.14 1.74
CA THR A 24 27.94 17.91 1.16
C THR A 24 27.59 18.16 -0.31
N ASP A 25 28.05 17.30 -1.23
CA ASP A 25 27.63 17.36 -2.64
C ASP A 25 26.09 17.24 -2.70
N PRO A 26 25.37 18.13 -3.41
CA PRO A 26 23.91 18.01 -3.57
C PRO A 26 23.45 16.61 -3.99
N ARG A 27 24.26 15.89 -4.78
CA ARG A 27 23.98 14.51 -5.20
C ARG A 27 23.98 13.53 -4.03
N GLU A 28 24.84 13.74 -3.03
CA GLU A 28 24.89 12.92 -1.82
C GLU A 28 23.79 13.30 -0.84
N PHE A 29 23.55 14.60 -0.64
CA PHE A 29 22.50 15.12 0.23
C PHE A 29 21.11 14.58 -0.13
N PHE A 30 20.76 14.56 -1.42
CA PHE A 30 19.45 14.05 -1.86
C PHE A 30 19.40 12.52 -2.05
N LYS A 31 20.51 11.79 -1.89
CA LYS A 31 20.57 10.35 -2.19
C LYS A 31 19.71 9.53 -1.22
N ALA A 32 19.79 9.82 0.08
CA ALA A 32 19.05 9.08 1.12
C ALA A 32 17.53 9.22 0.94
N SER A 33 17.02 10.44 0.74
CA SER A 33 15.59 10.67 0.52
C SER A 33 15.07 10.08 -0.80
N ARG A 34 15.90 10.05 -1.85
CA ARG A 34 15.54 9.44 -3.14
C ARG A 34 15.40 7.92 -3.06
N ILE A 35 16.21 7.26 -2.24
CA ILE A 35 16.15 5.81 -2.03
C ILE A 35 14.81 5.44 -1.37
N HIS A 36 14.47 6.09 -0.25
CA HIS A 36 13.19 5.82 0.45
C HIS A 36 11.95 6.11 -0.41
N LYS A 37 11.93 7.23 -1.15
CA LYS A 37 10.80 7.57 -2.04
C LYS A 37 10.62 6.56 -3.18
N LYS A 38 11.71 5.94 -3.65
CA LYS A 38 11.66 4.97 -4.75
C LYS A 38 11.02 3.65 -4.32
N ASP A 39 11.29 3.20 -3.10
CA ASP A 39 10.73 1.96 -2.55
C ASP A 39 9.23 2.10 -2.25
N ASP A 40 8.81 3.25 -1.73
CA ASP A 40 7.40 3.57 -1.51
C ASP A 40 6.63 3.62 -2.86
N ARG A 41 7.21 4.26 -3.89
CA ARG A 41 6.60 4.32 -5.23
C ARG A 41 6.39 2.94 -5.84
N LYS A 42 7.40 2.06 -5.77
CA LYS A 42 7.28 0.69 -6.30
C LYS A 42 6.26 -0.14 -5.53
N THR A 43 6.18 0.05 -4.22
CA THR A 43 5.18 -0.62 -3.38
C THR A 43 3.77 -0.16 -3.73
N LYS A 44 3.56 1.15 -3.91
CA LYS A 44 2.28 1.70 -4.38
C LYS A 44 1.89 1.18 -5.77
N GLN A 45 2.86 1.11 -6.69
CA GLN A 45 2.62 0.54 -8.02
C GLN A 45 2.20 -0.92 -7.94
N LEU A 46 2.86 -1.72 -7.09
CA LEU A 46 2.48 -3.11 -6.84
C LEU A 46 1.06 -3.20 -6.26
N CYS A 47 0.72 -2.39 -5.25
CA CYS A 47 -0.61 -2.39 -4.65
C CYS A 47 -1.70 -2.06 -5.69
N ARG A 48 -1.45 -1.06 -6.54
CA ARG A 48 -2.36 -0.72 -7.65
C ARG A 48 -2.53 -1.88 -8.62
N GLN A 49 -1.44 -2.50 -9.05
CA GLN A 49 -1.47 -3.63 -9.98
C GLN A 49 -2.24 -4.82 -9.39
N VAL A 50 -2.01 -5.11 -8.11
CA VAL A 50 -2.73 -6.17 -7.38
C VAL A 50 -4.23 -5.84 -7.26
N ALA A 51 -4.58 -4.59 -6.96
CA ALA A 51 -5.97 -4.16 -6.91
C ALA A 51 -6.67 -4.35 -8.27
N GLU A 52 -6.04 -3.90 -9.36
CA GLU A 52 -6.58 -4.04 -10.73
C GLU A 52 -6.75 -5.51 -11.13
N THR A 53 -5.76 -6.37 -10.80
CA THR A 53 -5.86 -7.81 -11.09
C THR A 53 -6.98 -8.46 -10.28
N LEU A 54 -7.08 -8.18 -8.97
CA LEU A 54 -8.11 -8.76 -8.13
C LEU A 54 -9.52 -8.33 -8.56
N ASP A 55 -9.71 -7.08 -8.95
CA ASP A 55 -11.01 -6.58 -9.42
C ASP A 55 -11.46 -7.30 -10.70
N GLN A 56 -10.53 -7.56 -11.63
CA GLN A 56 -10.80 -8.34 -12.85
C GLN A 56 -11.14 -9.80 -12.54
N VAL A 57 -10.33 -10.44 -11.70
CA VAL A 57 -10.49 -11.85 -11.34
C VAL A 57 -11.82 -12.10 -10.63
N LEU A 58 -12.16 -11.24 -9.66
CA LEU A 58 -13.42 -11.31 -8.92
C LEU A 58 -14.64 -11.02 -9.79
N SER A 59 -14.51 -10.15 -10.80
CA SER A 59 -15.62 -9.78 -11.68
C SER A 59 -16.03 -10.86 -12.69
N GLY A 60 -15.17 -11.84 -13.03
CA GLY A 60 -15.55 -12.82 -14.04
C GLY A 60 -14.64 -14.03 -14.29
N GLU A 61 -13.42 -14.09 -13.77
CA GLU A 61 -12.53 -15.24 -14.00
C GLU A 61 -12.80 -16.39 -13.02
N ILE A 62 -13.36 -16.07 -11.86
CA ILE A 62 -13.75 -17.05 -10.85
C ILE A 62 -15.24 -17.41 -11.01
N SER A 63 -15.52 -18.69 -11.22
CA SER A 63 -16.87 -19.24 -11.16
C SER A 63 -17.32 -19.40 -9.70
N ASP A 64 -17.62 -18.28 -9.04
CA ASP A 64 -18.18 -18.21 -7.69
C ASP A 64 -19.15 -17.03 -7.60
N ASP A 65 -20.44 -17.33 -7.46
CA ASP A 65 -21.46 -16.29 -7.38
C ASP A 65 -21.30 -15.42 -6.12
N VAL A 66 -20.76 -15.97 -5.03
CA VAL A 66 -20.53 -15.24 -3.78
C VAL A 66 -19.39 -14.23 -3.95
N LEU A 67 -18.31 -14.62 -4.61
CA LEU A 67 -17.16 -13.73 -4.83
C LEU A 67 -17.41 -12.70 -5.93
N ARG A 68 -18.31 -12.99 -6.87
CA ARG A 68 -18.68 -12.07 -7.95
C ARG A 68 -19.37 -10.80 -7.45
N GLY A 69 -20.00 -10.85 -6.27
CA GLY A 69 -20.55 -9.68 -5.58
C GLY A 69 -19.51 -8.86 -4.81
N LEU A 70 -18.22 -9.23 -4.82
CA LEU A 70 -17.18 -8.50 -4.10
C LEU A 70 -16.46 -7.51 -5.01
N ARG A 71 -16.20 -6.31 -4.49
CA ARG A 71 -15.40 -5.28 -5.15
C ARG A 71 -14.19 -4.91 -4.32
N VAL A 72 -13.08 -4.60 -4.97
CA VAL A 72 -11.86 -4.20 -4.26
C VAL A 72 -11.97 -2.74 -3.85
N SER A 73 -12.01 -2.46 -2.55
CA SER A 73 -12.01 -1.09 -2.00
C SER A 73 -10.59 -0.51 -1.94
N GLY A 74 -9.61 -1.34 -1.57
CA GLY A 74 -8.23 -0.90 -1.48
C GLY A 74 -7.24 -2.02 -1.18
N VAL A 75 -5.98 -1.80 -1.53
CA VAL A 75 -4.87 -2.70 -1.25
C VAL A 75 -3.73 -1.90 -0.65
N VAL A 76 -3.28 -2.30 0.54
CA VAL A 76 -2.21 -1.62 1.26
C VAL A 76 -1.14 -2.62 1.74
N PRO A 77 0.13 -2.22 1.82
CA PRO A 77 1.18 -3.06 2.39
C PRO A 77 0.99 -3.20 3.92
N ALA A 78 1.26 -4.40 4.45
CA ALA A 78 1.14 -4.68 5.88
C ALA A 78 2.04 -5.85 6.31
N PRO A 79 3.27 -5.65 6.82
CA PRO A 79 3.97 -4.38 7.12
C PRO A 79 4.81 -3.83 5.96
N ASP A 80 5.07 -4.64 4.93
CA ASP A 80 5.89 -4.28 3.76
C ASP A 80 5.28 -4.87 2.47
N ALA A 81 5.96 -4.72 1.34
CA ALA A 81 5.49 -5.26 0.05
C ALA A 81 5.44 -6.80 -0.02
N SER A 82 5.81 -7.55 1.02
CA SER A 82 5.72 -9.02 1.05
C SER A 82 4.33 -9.52 1.47
N ARG A 83 3.53 -8.67 2.13
CA ARG A 83 2.19 -8.98 2.60
C ARG A 83 1.27 -7.80 2.34
N LEU A 84 0.14 -8.07 1.68
CA LEU A 84 -0.83 -7.05 1.30
C LEU A 84 -2.15 -7.31 2.01
N LEU A 85 -2.68 -6.26 2.63
CA LEU A 85 -4.04 -6.22 3.13
C LEU A 85 -4.96 -5.75 2.00
N VAL A 86 -5.89 -6.61 1.62
CA VAL A 86 -6.91 -6.37 0.62
C VAL A 86 -8.22 -6.12 1.35
N THR A 87 -8.78 -4.93 1.15
CA THR A 87 -10.10 -4.58 1.67
C THR A 87 -11.12 -4.77 0.56
N LEU A 88 -12.11 -5.62 0.82
CA LEU A 88 -13.19 -5.96 -0.10
C LEU A 88 -14.49 -5.38 0.43
N TYR A 89 -15.32 -4.85 -0.47
CA TYR A 89 -16.67 -4.43 -0.19
C TYR A 89 -17.64 -5.41 -0.85
N ALA A 90 -18.62 -5.90 -0.09
CA ALA A 90 -19.67 -6.74 -0.63
C ALA A 90 -20.81 -5.87 -1.17
N ASP A 91 -21.00 -5.93 -2.48
CA ASP A 91 -22.09 -5.28 -3.21
C ASP A 91 -23.25 -6.26 -3.36
N CYS A 92 -23.77 -6.73 -2.21
CA CYS A 92 -24.88 -7.65 -2.11
C CYS A 92 -25.96 -7.10 -1.17
N ASP A 93 -27.18 -7.60 -1.28
CA ASP A 93 -28.25 -7.21 -0.38
C ASP A 93 -27.89 -7.54 1.10
N PRO A 94 -28.24 -6.68 2.07
CA PRO A 94 -27.93 -6.89 3.48
C PRO A 94 -28.43 -8.22 4.04
N GLU A 95 -29.58 -8.70 3.56
CA GLU A 95 -30.20 -9.96 3.99
C GLU A 95 -29.42 -11.20 3.50
N GLY A 96 -28.59 -11.06 2.47
CA GLY A 96 -27.76 -12.12 1.91
C GLY A 96 -26.28 -12.04 2.31
N PHE A 97 -25.89 -11.05 3.12
CA PHE A 97 -24.50 -10.87 3.53
C PHE A 97 -24.12 -11.84 4.66
N ASP A 98 -23.34 -12.86 4.34
CA ASP A 98 -22.69 -13.72 5.33
C ASP A 98 -21.15 -13.60 5.21
N ARG A 99 -20.56 -12.86 6.17
CA ARG A 99 -19.12 -12.65 6.24
C ARG A 99 -18.35 -13.97 6.36
N ASP A 100 -18.84 -14.92 7.17
CA ASP A 100 -18.10 -16.15 7.45
C ASP A 100 -18.03 -17.03 6.21
N THR A 101 -19.14 -17.12 5.46
CA THR A 101 -19.17 -17.83 4.18
C THR A 101 -18.24 -17.17 3.15
N ILE A 102 -18.24 -15.84 3.05
CA ILE A 102 -17.33 -15.12 2.15
C ILE A 102 -15.86 -15.38 2.52
N GLU A 103 -15.51 -15.26 3.80
CA GLU A 103 -14.15 -15.49 4.28
C GLU A 103 -13.68 -16.93 4.03
N GLN A 104 -14.57 -17.92 4.19
CA GLN A 104 -14.29 -19.32 3.86
C GLN A 104 -14.04 -19.51 2.37
N GLN A 105 -14.85 -18.92 1.49
CA GLN A 105 -14.64 -19.03 0.04
C GLN A 105 -13.34 -18.36 -0.39
N LEU A 106 -13.01 -17.19 0.17
CA LEU A 106 -11.73 -16.52 -0.04
C LEU A 106 -10.54 -17.37 0.44
N ALA A 107 -10.70 -18.10 1.55
CA ALA A 107 -9.66 -19.00 2.06
C ALA A 107 -9.45 -20.21 1.14
N VAL A 108 -10.53 -20.82 0.65
CA VAL A 108 -10.47 -21.94 -0.31
C VAL A 108 -9.79 -21.54 -1.61
N ARG A 109 -10.11 -20.34 -2.13
CA ARG A 109 -9.58 -19.83 -3.40
C ARG A 109 -8.31 -18.97 -3.26
N HIS A 110 -7.75 -18.87 -2.06
CA HIS A 110 -6.56 -18.05 -1.78
C HIS A 110 -5.38 -18.39 -2.70
N GLY A 111 -5.15 -19.69 -2.93
CA GLY A 111 -4.10 -20.18 -3.82
C GLY A 111 -4.29 -19.75 -5.27
N GLN A 112 -5.52 -19.79 -5.77
CA GLN A 112 -5.87 -19.37 -7.13
C GLN A 112 -5.70 -17.85 -7.28
N LEU A 113 -6.20 -17.06 -6.33
CA LEU A 113 -6.03 -15.61 -6.33
C LEU A 113 -4.55 -15.21 -6.34
N ARG A 114 -3.71 -15.92 -5.57
CA ARG A 114 -2.25 -15.71 -5.59
C ARG A 114 -1.62 -16.13 -6.90
N TYR A 115 -2.11 -17.17 -7.55
CA TYR A 115 -1.62 -17.59 -8.85
C TYR A 115 -1.86 -16.50 -9.91
N GLU A 116 -3.07 -15.95 -9.97
CA GLU A 116 -3.39 -14.88 -10.93
C GLU A 116 -2.54 -13.62 -10.69
N ILE A 117 -2.36 -13.24 -9.42
CA ILE A 117 -1.47 -12.13 -9.08
C ILE A 117 -0.02 -12.43 -9.45
N ALA A 118 0.45 -13.67 -9.26
CA ALA A 118 1.80 -14.06 -9.64
C ALA A 118 2.02 -13.92 -11.15
N ALA A 119 1.00 -14.24 -11.94
CA ALA A 119 1.02 -14.08 -13.39
C ALA A 119 1.00 -12.61 -13.83
N SER A 120 0.32 -11.74 -13.08
CA SER A 120 0.19 -10.33 -13.44
C SER A 120 1.40 -9.47 -13.06
N ILE A 121 2.17 -9.84 -12.02
CA ILE A 121 3.29 -9.02 -11.51
C ILE A 121 4.67 -9.49 -12.00
N THR A 122 5.65 -8.57 -12.06
CA THR A 122 7.03 -8.86 -12.52
C THR A 122 8.01 -9.19 -11.38
N ARG A 123 7.51 -9.67 -10.24
CA ARG A 123 8.31 -9.87 -9.02
C ARG A 123 8.66 -11.34 -8.79
N LYS A 124 9.88 -11.61 -8.28
CA LYS A 124 10.35 -12.96 -7.93
C LYS A 124 9.46 -13.68 -6.88
N LYS A 125 8.81 -12.93 -5.99
CA LYS A 125 7.98 -13.49 -4.91
C LYS A 125 6.60 -12.83 -4.92
N THR A 126 5.57 -13.66 -5.02
CA THR A 126 4.16 -13.24 -4.91
C THR A 126 3.84 -12.89 -3.45
N PRO A 127 3.27 -11.70 -3.20
CA PRO A 127 2.90 -11.31 -1.84
C PRO A 127 1.86 -12.26 -1.22
N THR A 128 1.85 -12.32 0.10
CA THR A 128 0.77 -12.99 0.85
C THR A 128 -0.41 -12.04 0.97
N LEU A 129 -1.62 -12.53 0.71
CA LEU A 129 -2.84 -11.73 0.81
C LEU A 129 -3.54 -11.98 2.13
N VAL A 130 -4.00 -10.90 2.75
CA VAL A 130 -4.93 -10.91 3.88
C VAL A 130 -6.17 -10.18 3.43
N PHE A 131 -7.34 -10.75 3.69
CA PHE A 131 -8.60 -10.14 3.30
C PHE A 131 -9.29 -9.52 4.50
N ASN A 132 -9.91 -8.37 4.28
CA ASN A 132 -10.83 -7.71 5.20
C ASN A 132 -12.11 -7.41 4.43
N VAL A 133 -13.22 -8.04 4.81
CA VAL A 133 -14.51 -7.90 4.12
C VAL A 133 -15.39 -6.89 4.85
N ILE A 134 -15.85 -5.88 4.14
CA ILE A 134 -16.75 -4.82 4.58
C ILE A 134 -18.13 -5.11 4.01
N GLY A 135 -19.14 -5.21 4.87
CA GLY A 135 -20.53 -5.45 4.47
C GLY A 135 -21.24 -4.18 3.98
N PRO A 136 -22.42 -4.32 3.37
CA PRO A 136 -23.19 -3.20 2.79
C PRO A 136 -23.63 -2.12 3.80
N ASP A 137 -23.52 -2.34 5.11
CA ASP A 137 -24.05 -1.44 6.14
C ASP A 137 -23.01 -0.79 7.08
N CYS A 138 -21.71 -0.77 6.76
CA CYS A 138 -20.72 -0.08 7.61
C CYS A 138 -20.10 1.18 7.01
N THR A 139 -20.86 1.91 6.18
CA THR A 139 -20.58 3.34 5.95
C THR A 139 -20.88 4.14 7.23
N SER A 140 -19.99 4.07 8.23
CA SER A 140 -19.80 5.17 9.16
C SER A 140 -19.15 6.32 8.39
N ASN A 141 -19.96 6.98 7.57
CA ASN A 141 -19.71 8.27 6.98
C ASN A 141 -19.86 9.34 8.07
N GLU A 142 -18.87 9.48 8.95
CA GLU A 142 -18.69 10.72 9.71
C GLU A 142 -17.87 11.69 8.86
N LYS A 143 -18.52 12.34 7.90
CA LYS A 143 -18.07 13.65 7.42
C LYS A 143 -19.06 14.71 7.87
N SER A 144 -18.50 15.74 8.50
CA SER A 144 -19.07 17.06 8.76
C SER A 144 -20.00 17.18 9.99
N ASN A 145 -19.45 17.69 11.08
CA ASN A 145 -20.03 18.93 11.59
C ASN A 145 -18.94 19.89 12.09
N GLU A 146 -18.86 21.01 11.37
CA GLU A 146 -18.14 22.22 11.73
C GLU A 146 -19.03 23.03 12.71
N VAL A 147 -18.38 23.95 13.44
CA VAL A 147 -18.91 25.14 14.13
C VAL A 147 -19.47 25.05 15.59
N GLN A 148 -18.86 25.92 16.42
CA GLN A 148 -19.32 26.65 17.64
C GLN A 148 -19.06 26.04 19.02
N GLN A 149 -17.98 26.51 19.67
CA GLN A 149 -18.05 27.56 20.70
C GLN A 149 -16.70 28.22 20.93
#